data_AF-A0A2G1XDZ0-F1
#
_entry.id   AF-A0A2G1XDZ0-F1
#
_cell.length_a   1.000
_cell.length_b   1.000
_cell.length_c   1.000
_cell.angle_alpha   90.00
_cell.angle_beta   90.00
_cell.angle_gamma   90.00
#
_symmetry.space_group_name_H-M   'P 1'
#
loop_
_entity.id
_entity.type
_entity.pdbx_description
1 polymer ?
#
loop_
_entity_poly.entity_id
_entity_poly.type
_entity_poly.pdbx_seq_one_letter_code
_entity_poly.pdbx_strand_id
1 'polypeptide(L)'
;MTSTTAKHQDFADWINRKAVHAGHPVNVPRASGAAKVAAAVGTTRSSVERILAGHGMPAYRFWPRWAKALNVEYIEFERRASAALNERAEGPTGEPRLIGLAGAAGAGKDEVGRALAVKGWKRRAFADKVKDFLYVMNPLLPDEEDNGAYSLAADVDAFGWDEVKKYPGVRELLQRCGTEAGRHILGPDVWVNALFQGEGEWDAPVVITDVRFPNEARAIKDRGGLVVEVRRPKQILINGADHISENALKDWDFDVIVLNTGTIEDLHKSATCLLPIRM
;
A
#
# COMPACT_ATOMS: atom_id res chain seq x y z
N MET A 1 -18.66 15.57 10.76
CA MET A 1 -17.28 16.05 10.58
C MET A 1 -16.70 16.43 11.94
N THR A 2 -15.92 15.54 12.57
CA THR A 2 -15.16 15.86 13.79
C THR A 2 -13.92 16.65 13.42
N SER A 3 -13.69 17.80 14.06
CA SER A 3 -12.53 18.65 13.77
C SER A 3 -11.21 17.95 14.15
N THR A 4 -10.09 18.34 13.53
CA THR A 4 -8.73 17.82 13.83
C THR A 4 -8.41 17.87 15.32
N THR A 5 -8.85 18.92 16.02
CA THR A 5 -8.71 19.07 17.47
C THR A 5 -9.44 17.98 18.25
N ALA A 6 -10.64 17.57 17.82
CA ALA A 6 -11.40 16.50 18.48
C ALA A 6 -10.71 15.14 18.35
N LYS A 7 -10.14 14.82 17.18
CA LYS A 7 -9.42 13.56 16.96
C LYS A 7 -8.12 13.46 17.74
N HIS A 8 -7.38 14.57 17.84
CA HIS A 8 -6.21 14.64 18.71
C HIS A 8 -6.59 14.46 20.18
N GLN A 9 -7.74 15.00 20.60
CA GLN A 9 -8.25 14.81 21.96
C GLN A 9 -8.62 13.35 22.24
N ASP A 10 -9.32 12.68 21.31
CA ASP A 10 -9.67 11.26 21.45
C ASP A 10 -8.43 10.35 21.58
N PHE A 11 -7.39 10.66 20.80
CA PHE A 11 -6.11 9.97 20.88
C PHE A 11 -5.38 10.25 22.19
N ALA A 12 -5.37 11.50 22.64
CA ALA A 12 -4.79 11.90 23.91
C ALA A 12 -5.47 11.17 25.08
N ASP A 13 -6.80 11.11 25.10
CA ASP A 13 -7.56 10.41 26.13
C ASP A 13 -7.24 8.92 26.16
N TRP A 14 -7.08 8.30 24.98
CA TRP A 14 -6.64 6.91 24.87
C TRP A 14 -5.22 6.71 25.40
N ILE A 15 -4.25 7.55 25.04
CA ILE A 15 -2.89 7.47 25.58
C ILE A 15 -2.90 7.63 27.10
N ASN A 16 -3.68 8.57 27.64
CA ASN A 16 -3.77 8.77 29.09
C ASN A 16 -4.21 7.47 29.81
N ARG A 17 -5.24 6.78 29.30
CA ARG A 17 -5.70 5.50 29.88
C ARG A 17 -4.66 4.40 29.80
N LYS A 18 -3.94 4.30 28.68
CA LYS A 18 -2.91 3.27 28.48
C LYS A 18 -1.66 3.55 29.32
N ALA A 19 -1.25 4.81 29.45
CA ALA A 19 -0.13 5.19 30.29
C ALA A 19 -0.38 4.82 31.76
N VAL A 20 -1.58 5.09 32.28
CA VAL A 20 -1.95 4.69 33.64
C VAL A 20 -1.92 3.17 33.81
N HIS A 21 -2.47 2.40 32.86
CA HIS A 21 -2.39 0.94 32.88
C HIS A 21 -0.96 0.40 32.83
N ALA A 22 -0.06 1.08 32.10
CA ALA A 22 1.35 0.73 32.02
C ALA A 22 2.17 1.15 33.27
N GLY A 23 1.53 1.67 34.32
CA GLY A 23 2.21 2.11 35.54
C GLY A 23 2.83 3.51 35.45
N HIS A 24 2.39 4.32 34.48
CA HIS A 24 2.75 5.73 34.36
C HIS A 24 1.59 6.62 34.80
N PRO A 25 1.56 7.10 36.06
CA PRO A 25 0.44 7.89 36.59
C PRO A 25 0.46 9.31 36.00
N VAL A 26 -0.05 9.45 34.78
CA VAL A 26 -0.11 10.73 34.03
C VAL A 26 -1.32 11.59 34.40
N ASN A 27 -2.32 11.00 35.05
CA ASN A 27 -3.56 11.64 35.50
C ASN A 27 -3.49 12.20 36.93
N VAL A 28 -2.38 12.01 37.64
CA VAL A 28 -2.19 12.48 39.01
C VAL A 28 -1.38 13.79 38.99
N PRO A 29 -1.93 14.91 39.50
CA PRO A 29 -1.20 16.16 39.57
C PRO A 29 0.12 15.99 40.34
N ARG A 30 1.24 16.48 39.78
CA ARG A 30 2.62 16.38 40.32
C ARG A 30 3.24 14.97 40.31
N ALA A 31 2.59 13.96 39.77
CA ALA A 31 3.23 12.65 39.60
C ALA A 31 4.27 12.68 38.46
N SER A 32 5.28 11.81 38.56
CA SER A 32 6.35 11.68 37.57
C SER A 32 5.94 10.92 36.30
N GLY A 33 4.64 10.65 36.08
CA GLY A 33 4.13 9.83 34.98
C GLY A 33 4.60 10.31 33.60
N ALA A 34 4.43 11.59 33.29
CA ALA A 34 4.86 12.16 32.00
C ALA A 34 6.39 12.10 31.82
N ALA A 35 7.16 12.28 32.90
CA ALA A 35 8.61 12.17 32.87
C ALA A 35 9.08 10.72 32.63
N LYS A 36 8.39 9.74 33.22
CA LYS A 36 8.67 8.30 32.99
C LYS A 36 8.39 7.90 31.55
N VAL A 37 7.25 8.33 30.98
CA VAL A 37 6.93 8.10 29.57
C VAL A 37 7.97 8.77 28.67
N ALA A 38 8.37 10.00 28.96
CA ALA A 38 9.38 10.72 28.19
C ALA A 38 10.72 9.97 28.17
N ALA A 39 11.16 9.44 29.32
CA ALA A 39 12.37 8.63 29.43
C ALA A 39 12.25 7.31 28.65
N ALA A 40 11.12 6.61 28.74
CA ALA A 40 10.88 5.35 28.03
C ALA A 40 10.83 5.53 26.50
N VAL A 41 10.26 6.64 26.03
CA VAL A 41 10.18 6.99 24.60
C VAL A 41 11.49 7.56 24.08
N GLY A 42 12.28 8.19 24.94
CA GLY A 42 13.48 8.95 24.55
C GLY A 42 13.13 10.30 23.92
N THR A 43 12.19 11.03 24.54
CA THR A 43 11.77 12.39 24.15
C THR A 43 11.71 13.32 25.37
N THR A 44 11.36 14.58 25.17
CA THR A 44 11.24 15.56 26.27
C THR A 44 9.91 15.43 27.01
N ARG A 45 9.91 15.76 28.30
CA ARG A 45 8.69 15.82 29.13
C ARG A 45 7.62 16.73 28.52
N SER A 46 8.01 17.92 28.06
CA SER A 46 7.09 18.87 27.43
C SER A 46 6.46 18.34 26.14
N SER A 47 7.18 17.52 25.36
CA SER A 47 6.61 16.86 24.18
C SER A 47 5.52 15.87 24.58
N VAL A 48 5.74 15.08 25.64
CA VAL A 48 4.75 14.14 26.17
C VAL A 48 3.54 14.88 26.71
N GLU A 49 3.73 15.95 27.48
CA GLU A 49 2.62 16.73 28.05
C GLU A 49 1.74 17.37 26.97
N ARG A 50 2.32 17.87 25.88
CA ARG A 50 1.54 18.37 24.73
C ARG A 50 0.67 17.28 24.08
N ILE A 51 1.21 16.07 23.92
CA ILE A 51 0.49 14.94 23.33
C ILE A 51 -0.64 14.49 24.27
N LEU A 52 -0.36 14.38 25.57
CA LEU A 52 -1.36 14.03 26.59
C LEU A 52 -2.48 15.08 26.71
N ALA A 53 -2.20 16.33 26.33
CA ALA A 53 -3.17 17.42 26.28
C ALA A 53 -3.89 17.55 24.91
N GLY A 54 -3.65 16.66 23.95
CA GLY A 54 -4.29 16.74 22.62
C GLY A 54 -3.78 17.89 21.74
N HIS A 55 -2.70 18.58 22.14
CA HIS A 55 -2.13 19.71 21.40
C HIS A 55 -1.20 19.29 20.24
N GLY A 56 -1.23 18.02 19.85
CA GLY A 56 -0.48 17.47 18.73
C GLY A 56 -0.19 15.98 18.87
N MET A 57 0.40 15.43 17.82
CA MET A 57 0.66 13.99 17.71
C MET A 57 2.14 13.64 17.96
N PRO A 58 2.43 12.41 18.42
CA PRO A 58 3.79 11.90 18.46
C PRO A 58 4.40 11.84 17.06
N ALA A 59 5.66 12.24 16.91
CA ALA A 59 6.37 12.04 15.64
C ALA A 59 6.52 10.54 15.32
N TYR A 60 6.34 10.17 14.05
CA TYR A 60 6.31 8.78 13.57
C TYR A 60 7.49 7.93 14.07
N ARG A 61 8.72 8.47 14.01
CA ARG A 61 9.94 7.80 14.49
C ARG A 61 9.90 7.33 15.95
N PHE A 62 9.00 7.87 16.76
CA PHE A 62 8.84 7.49 18.17
C PHE A 62 7.70 6.49 18.41
N TRP A 63 6.87 6.16 17.42
CA TRP A 63 5.69 5.31 17.61
C TRP A 63 6.01 3.92 18.17
N PRO A 64 7.06 3.19 17.70
CA PRO A 64 7.42 1.91 18.31
C PRO A 64 7.78 2.04 19.79
N ARG A 65 8.43 3.13 20.17
CA ARG A 65 8.82 3.39 21.56
C ARG A 65 7.64 3.82 22.43
N TRP A 66 6.68 4.54 21.87
CA TRP A 66 5.41 4.85 22.52
C TRP A 66 4.59 3.58 22.77
N ALA A 67 4.43 2.72 21.76
CA ALA A 67 3.72 1.45 21.91
C ALA A 67 4.34 0.60 23.03
N LYS A 68 5.67 0.48 23.03
CA LYS A 68 6.43 -0.21 24.08
C LYS A 68 6.24 0.42 25.46
N ALA A 69 6.35 1.76 25.58
CA ALA A 69 6.19 2.47 26.85
C ALA A 69 4.77 2.34 27.43
N LEU A 70 3.76 2.23 26.57
CA LEU A 70 2.36 2.08 26.96
C LEU A 70 1.93 0.61 27.13
N ASN A 71 2.84 -0.34 26.92
CA ASN A 71 2.55 -1.78 26.90
C ASN A 71 1.35 -2.13 25.98
N VAL A 72 1.37 -1.59 24.75
CA VAL A 72 0.39 -1.89 23.70
C VAL A 72 1.08 -2.43 22.47
N GLU A 73 0.37 -3.28 21.72
CA GLU A 73 0.83 -3.76 20.42
C GLU A 73 1.11 -2.58 19.48
N TYR A 74 2.23 -2.63 18.77
CA TYR A 74 2.61 -1.55 17.85
C TYR A 74 1.53 -1.28 16.80
N ILE A 75 0.88 -2.33 16.32
CA ILE A 75 -0.22 -2.25 15.34
C ILE A 75 -1.44 -1.50 15.92
N GLU A 76 -1.79 -1.68 17.20
CA GLU A 76 -2.88 -0.93 17.84
C GLU A 76 -2.53 0.56 17.93
N PHE A 77 -1.29 0.86 18.32
CA PHE A 77 -0.79 2.23 18.45
C PHE A 77 -0.76 2.94 17.10
N GLU A 78 -0.15 2.32 16.09
CA GLU A 78 -0.04 2.82 14.72
C GLU A 78 -1.43 3.13 14.15
N ARG A 79 -2.39 2.20 14.25
CA ARG A 79 -3.76 2.40 13.78
C ARG A 79 -4.43 3.63 14.40
N ARG A 80 -4.32 3.80 15.73
CA ARG A 80 -4.95 4.93 16.44
C ARG A 80 -4.24 6.25 16.16
N ALA A 81 -2.91 6.25 16.06
CA ALA A 81 -2.13 7.44 15.75
C ALA A 81 -2.38 7.91 14.31
N SER A 82 -2.42 6.99 13.34
CA SER A 82 -2.78 7.28 11.96
C SER A 82 -4.22 7.79 11.82
N ALA A 83 -5.17 7.20 12.55
CA ALA A 83 -6.56 7.70 12.57
C ALA A 83 -6.67 9.14 13.12
N ALA A 84 -5.84 9.50 14.10
CA ALA A 84 -5.83 10.85 14.65
C ALA A 84 -5.11 11.88 13.76
N LEU A 85 -4.14 11.44 12.94
CA LEU A 85 -3.45 12.27 11.95
C LEU A 85 -4.26 12.48 10.66
N ASN A 86 -5.12 11.52 10.30
CA ASN A 86 -5.90 11.59 9.07
C ASN A 86 -7.11 12.51 9.25
N GLU A 87 -7.19 13.57 8.44
CA GLU A 87 -8.38 14.43 8.31
C GLU A 87 -9.64 13.62 7.92
N ARG A 88 -9.46 12.43 7.35
CA ARG A 88 -10.51 11.43 7.13
C ARG A 88 -10.24 10.20 7.98
N ALA A 89 -10.89 10.15 9.14
CA ALA A 89 -10.93 8.96 9.98
C ALA A 89 -12.38 8.70 10.36
N GLU A 90 -13.12 8.21 9.39
CA GLU A 90 -14.12 7.18 9.60
C GLU A 90 -13.66 6.00 8.71
N GLY A 91 -13.68 4.77 9.23
CA GLY A 91 -13.75 3.59 8.38
C GLY A 91 -15.01 3.66 7.51
N PRO A 92 -15.15 2.84 6.44
CA PRO A 92 -15.90 3.21 5.25
C PRO A 92 -17.37 3.46 5.55
N THR A 93 -17.73 4.73 5.68
CA THR A 93 -19.09 5.25 5.50
C THR A 93 -19.30 5.71 4.04
N GLY A 94 -18.36 5.38 3.14
CA GLY A 94 -18.45 5.58 1.70
C GLY A 94 -17.94 4.38 0.91
N GLU A 95 -18.55 4.17 -0.27
CA GLU A 95 -18.19 3.15 -1.25
C GLU A 95 -16.66 3.08 -1.50
N PRO A 96 -16.01 1.90 -1.39
CA PRO A 96 -14.59 1.79 -1.65
C PRO A 96 -14.32 2.21 -3.09
N ARG A 97 -13.50 3.26 -3.25
CA ARG A 97 -13.08 3.77 -4.56
C ARG A 97 -11.75 3.20 -5.03
N LEU A 98 -11.18 2.26 -4.27
CA LEU A 98 -9.86 1.69 -4.53
C LEU A 98 -9.85 0.19 -4.21
N ILE A 99 -9.42 -0.62 -5.16
CA ILE A 99 -9.24 -2.07 -5.01
C ILE A 99 -7.82 -2.43 -5.48
N GLY A 100 -7.07 -3.15 -4.68
CA GLY A 100 -5.80 -3.77 -5.06
C GLY A 100 -5.98 -5.24 -5.38
N LEU A 101 -5.41 -5.71 -6.49
CA LEU A 101 -5.41 -7.12 -6.87
C LEU A 101 -4.02 -7.73 -6.68
N ALA A 102 -3.97 -8.80 -5.90
CA ALA A 102 -2.81 -9.63 -5.64
C ALA A 102 -3.05 -11.08 -6.11
N GLY A 103 -1.98 -11.88 -6.20
CA GLY A 103 -2.03 -13.29 -6.60
C GLY A 103 -0.98 -13.65 -7.65
N ALA A 104 -0.80 -14.94 -7.91
CA ALA A 104 0.24 -15.45 -8.81
C ALA A 104 0.03 -15.06 -10.30
N ALA A 105 1.10 -15.06 -11.09
CA ALA A 105 1.03 -14.86 -12.54
C ALA A 105 0.17 -15.95 -13.21
N GLY A 106 -0.93 -15.57 -13.88
CA GLY A 106 -1.89 -16.52 -14.45
C GLY A 106 -3.05 -16.92 -13.54
N ALA A 107 -3.17 -16.32 -12.34
CA ALA A 107 -4.29 -16.57 -11.42
C ALA A 107 -5.63 -15.98 -11.91
N GLY A 108 -5.62 -15.08 -12.88
CA GLY A 108 -6.83 -14.42 -13.42
C GLY A 108 -7.03 -12.97 -12.95
N LYS A 109 -6.03 -12.34 -12.32
CA LYS A 109 -6.06 -10.93 -11.87
C LYS A 109 -6.42 -9.96 -13.00
N ASP A 110 -5.82 -10.15 -14.18
CA ASP A 110 -6.07 -9.27 -15.33
C ASP A 110 -7.53 -9.35 -15.79
N GLU A 111 -8.15 -10.53 -15.66
CA GLU A 111 -9.55 -10.76 -15.98
C GLU A 111 -10.48 -10.07 -14.97
N VAL A 112 -10.17 -10.17 -13.68
CA VAL A 112 -10.88 -9.44 -12.61
C VAL A 112 -10.78 -7.93 -12.85
N GLY A 113 -9.58 -7.42 -13.14
CA GLY A 113 -9.37 -6.02 -13.48
C GLY A 113 -10.16 -5.57 -14.71
N ARG A 114 -10.29 -6.42 -15.74
CA ARG A 114 -11.10 -6.16 -16.93
C ARG A 114 -12.59 -6.10 -16.59
N ALA A 115 -13.09 -7.05 -15.81
CA ALA A 115 -14.49 -7.09 -15.38
C ALA A 115 -14.87 -5.82 -14.60
N LEU A 116 -13.99 -5.35 -13.70
CA LEU A 116 -14.18 -4.09 -12.97
C LEU A 116 -14.14 -2.88 -13.90
N ALA A 117 -13.28 -2.88 -14.92
CA ALA A 117 -13.20 -1.80 -15.89
C ALA A 117 -14.50 -1.61 -16.69
N VAL A 118 -15.18 -2.70 -17.04
CA VAL A 118 -16.52 -2.66 -17.67
C VAL A 118 -17.55 -1.97 -16.78
N LYS A 119 -17.35 -1.98 -15.45
CA LYS A 119 -18.21 -1.30 -14.46
C LYS A 119 -17.78 0.14 -14.16
N GLY A 120 -16.89 0.71 -14.97
CA GLY A 120 -16.45 2.12 -14.85
C GLY A 120 -15.25 2.33 -13.93
N TRP A 121 -14.60 1.26 -13.47
CA TRP A 121 -13.34 1.39 -12.74
C TRP A 121 -12.17 1.64 -13.68
N LYS A 122 -11.20 2.45 -13.26
CA LYS A 122 -9.97 2.69 -14.01
C LYS A 122 -8.88 1.77 -13.52
N ARG A 123 -8.26 1.02 -14.44
CA ARG A 123 -7.11 0.18 -14.11
C ARG A 123 -5.86 1.03 -14.00
N ARG A 124 -5.06 0.80 -12.96
CA ARG A 124 -3.72 1.36 -12.80
C ARG A 124 -2.79 0.25 -12.29
N ALA A 125 -1.49 0.44 -12.42
CA ALA A 125 -0.50 -0.48 -11.87
C ALA A 125 0.70 0.28 -11.28
N PHE A 126 1.34 -0.26 -10.24
CA PHE A 126 2.60 0.30 -9.74
C PHE A 126 3.70 0.17 -10.79
N ALA A 127 3.72 -0.94 -11.54
CA ALA A 127 4.65 -1.17 -12.63
C ALA A 127 4.50 -0.17 -13.77
N ASP A 128 3.36 0.52 -13.91
CA ASP A 128 3.22 1.58 -14.93
C ASP A 128 4.19 2.74 -14.66
N LYS A 129 4.48 3.04 -13.38
CA LYS A 129 5.49 4.07 -13.05
C LYS A 129 6.92 3.66 -13.34
N VAL A 130 7.20 2.37 -13.27
CA VAL A 130 8.50 1.82 -13.72
C VAL A 130 8.62 1.95 -15.24
N LYS A 131 7.56 1.62 -15.98
CA LYS A 131 7.50 1.77 -17.44
C LYS A 131 7.62 3.24 -17.86
N ASP A 132 6.85 4.14 -17.26
CA ASP A 132 6.91 5.59 -17.52
C ASP A 132 8.35 6.10 -17.36
N PHE A 133 9.01 5.72 -16.25
CA PHE A 133 10.39 6.09 -15.97
C PHE A 133 11.36 5.58 -17.04
N LEU A 134 11.31 4.30 -17.38
CA LEU A 134 12.22 3.70 -18.36
C LEU A 134 11.96 4.21 -19.79
N TYR A 135 10.71 4.46 -20.14
CA TYR A 135 10.34 5.06 -21.43
C TYR A 135 10.99 6.43 -21.59
N VAL A 136 10.94 7.28 -20.56
CA VAL A 136 11.55 8.61 -20.60
C VAL A 136 13.07 8.55 -20.56
N MET A 137 13.65 7.64 -19.76
CA MET A 137 15.10 7.40 -19.75
C MET A 137 15.61 6.90 -21.11
N ASN A 138 14.75 6.19 -21.85
CA ASN A 138 14.97 5.67 -23.19
C ASN A 138 16.37 5.03 -23.40
N PRO A 139 16.73 4.00 -22.63
CA PRO A 139 18.01 3.33 -22.81
C PRO A 139 18.09 2.63 -24.17
N LEU A 140 19.31 2.56 -24.70
CA LEU A 140 19.64 1.68 -25.82
C LEU A 140 19.83 0.26 -25.28
N LEU A 141 19.13 -0.70 -25.88
CA LEU A 141 19.21 -2.12 -25.56
C LEU A 141 19.89 -2.86 -26.71
N PRO A 142 20.71 -3.89 -26.43
CA PRO A 142 21.36 -4.66 -27.47
C PRO A 142 20.32 -5.40 -28.32
N ASP A 143 20.53 -5.35 -29.63
CA ASP A 143 19.79 -6.15 -30.61
C ASP A 143 20.53 -7.48 -30.81
N GLU A 144 19.90 -8.57 -30.39
CA GLU A 144 20.51 -9.91 -30.49
C GLU A 144 20.54 -10.44 -31.94
N GLU A 145 19.73 -9.89 -32.85
CA GLU A 145 19.62 -10.35 -34.24
C GLU A 145 20.61 -9.64 -35.17
N ASP A 146 20.82 -8.33 -34.98
CA ASP A 146 21.67 -7.50 -35.87
C ASP A 146 22.98 -7.03 -35.20
N ASN A 147 23.31 -7.52 -34.01
CA ASN A 147 24.50 -7.13 -33.23
C ASN A 147 24.59 -5.58 -33.02
N GLY A 148 23.43 -4.93 -33.06
CA GLY A 148 23.23 -3.49 -32.96
C GLY A 148 22.62 -3.10 -31.61
N ALA A 149 21.96 -1.95 -31.57
CA ALA A 149 21.17 -1.54 -30.42
C ALA A 149 19.91 -0.80 -30.87
N TYR A 150 18.81 -1.05 -30.16
CA TYR A 150 17.54 -0.37 -30.38
C TYR A 150 17.18 0.52 -29.20
N SER A 151 16.38 1.56 -29.49
CA SER A 151 15.85 2.47 -28.49
C SER A 151 14.60 1.86 -27.87
N LEU A 152 14.57 1.75 -26.53
CA LEU A 152 13.40 1.21 -25.83
C LEU A 152 12.12 1.98 -26.17
N ALA A 153 12.17 3.32 -26.22
CA ALA A 153 11.01 4.13 -26.54
C ALA A 153 10.53 3.91 -27.98
N ALA A 154 11.45 3.80 -28.95
CA ALA A 154 11.09 3.56 -30.35
C ALA A 154 10.34 2.22 -30.53
N ASP A 155 10.82 1.15 -29.87
CA ASP A 155 10.15 -0.14 -29.89
C ASP A 155 8.79 -0.12 -29.18
N VAL A 156 8.70 0.59 -28.04
CA VAL A 156 7.43 0.77 -27.34
C VAL A 156 6.44 1.54 -28.20
N ASP A 157 6.87 2.54 -28.96
CA ASP A 157 6.01 3.29 -29.87
C ASP A 157 5.54 2.43 -31.04
N ALA A 158 6.39 1.52 -31.54
CA ALA A 158 6.09 0.64 -32.66
C ALA A 158 5.17 -0.55 -32.29
N PHE A 159 5.43 -1.18 -31.13
CA PHE A 159 4.82 -2.47 -30.78
C PHE A 159 4.00 -2.44 -29.48
N GLY A 160 4.15 -1.38 -28.69
CA GLY A 160 3.51 -1.25 -27.39
C GLY A 160 4.18 -2.09 -26.29
N TRP A 161 3.94 -1.67 -25.05
CA TRP A 161 4.52 -2.33 -23.87
C TRP A 161 4.17 -3.83 -23.74
N ASP A 162 3.01 -4.26 -24.24
CA ASP A 162 2.57 -5.64 -24.10
C ASP A 162 3.44 -6.63 -24.87
N GLU A 163 3.99 -6.21 -26.02
CA GLU A 163 4.95 -7.00 -26.80
C GLU A 163 6.38 -6.79 -26.30
N VAL A 164 6.82 -5.54 -26.16
CA VAL A 164 8.23 -5.20 -25.84
C VAL A 164 8.66 -5.79 -24.49
N LYS A 165 7.77 -5.84 -23.48
CA LYS A 165 8.11 -6.42 -22.17
C LYS A 165 8.36 -7.94 -22.17
N LYS A 166 8.08 -8.63 -23.28
CA LYS A 166 8.37 -10.06 -23.45
C LYS A 166 9.84 -10.31 -23.80
N TYR A 167 10.54 -9.31 -24.31
CA TYR A 167 11.96 -9.41 -24.61
C TYR A 167 12.75 -9.63 -23.32
N PRO A 168 13.64 -10.64 -23.23
CA PRO A 168 14.34 -10.97 -22.00
C PRO A 168 15.09 -9.78 -21.38
N GLY A 169 15.84 -9.02 -22.18
CA GLY A 169 16.58 -7.84 -21.71
C GLY A 169 15.69 -6.73 -21.16
N VAL A 170 14.54 -6.45 -21.81
CA VAL A 170 13.55 -5.48 -21.32
C VAL A 170 12.93 -5.96 -20.01
N ARG A 171 12.61 -7.24 -19.91
CA ARG A 171 12.02 -7.83 -18.70
C ARG A 171 12.97 -7.74 -17.52
N GLU A 172 14.25 -8.06 -17.71
CA GLU A 172 15.28 -7.91 -16.69
C GLU A 172 15.42 -6.44 -16.27
N LEU A 173 15.48 -5.52 -17.25
CA LEU A 173 15.59 -4.09 -16.99
C LEU A 173 14.42 -3.57 -16.15
N LEU A 174 13.18 -3.98 -16.46
CA LEU A 174 11.99 -3.63 -15.68
C LEU A 174 12.08 -4.14 -14.23
N GLN A 175 12.56 -5.37 -14.03
CA GLN A 175 12.70 -5.98 -12.70
C GLN A 175 13.77 -5.28 -11.85
N ARG A 176 14.94 -5.05 -12.45
CA ARG A 176 16.07 -4.35 -11.80
C ARG A 176 15.73 -2.90 -11.51
N CYS A 177 15.10 -2.21 -12.45
CA CYS A 177 14.61 -0.85 -12.23
C CYS A 177 13.57 -0.83 -11.10
N GLY A 178 12.59 -1.73 -11.12
CA GLY A 178 11.52 -1.78 -10.13
C GLY A 178 11.98 -2.15 -8.72
N THR A 179 13.03 -2.96 -8.58
CA THR A 179 13.46 -3.49 -7.27
C THR A 179 14.81 -2.93 -6.83
N GLU A 180 15.88 -3.23 -7.57
CA GLU A 180 17.24 -2.85 -7.19
C GLU A 180 17.43 -1.34 -7.26
N ALA A 181 17.16 -0.72 -8.41
CA ALA A 181 17.39 0.71 -8.58
C ALA A 181 16.31 1.53 -7.86
N GLY A 182 15.04 1.18 -8.03
CA GLY A 182 13.93 1.90 -7.41
C GLY A 182 13.90 1.69 -5.90
N ARG A 183 13.52 0.49 -5.45
CA ARG A 183 13.22 0.26 -4.03
C ARG A 183 14.46 0.26 -3.14
N HIS A 184 15.57 -0.33 -3.56
CA HIS A 184 16.75 -0.39 -2.70
C HIS A 184 17.50 0.94 -2.61
N ILE A 185 17.52 1.75 -3.69
CA ILE A 185 18.24 3.05 -3.69
C ILE A 185 17.33 4.20 -3.28
N LEU A 186 16.14 4.32 -3.86
CA LEU A 186 15.24 5.47 -3.62
C LEU A 186 14.27 5.24 -2.45
N GLY A 187 14.09 3.98 -2.05
CA GLY A 187 13.28 3.58 -0.92
C GLY A 187 12.06 2.72 -1.31
N PRO A 188 11.54 1.91 -0.37
CA PRO A 188 10.55 0.87 -0.65
C PRO A 188 9.23 1.41 -1.22
N ASP A 189 8.87 2.67 -0.87
CA ASP A 189 7.61 3.32 -1.26
C ASP A 189 7.70 4.15 -2.54
N VAL A 190 8.84 4.15 -3.25
CA VAL A 190 9.03 5.01 -4.44
C VAL A 190 7.91 4.87 -5.47
N TRP A 191 7.50 3.64 -5.81
CA TRP A 191 6.45 3.39 -6.80
C TRP A 191 5.04 3.61 -6.25
N VAL A 192 4.86 3.43 -4.94
CA VAL A 192 3.62 3.77 -4.24
C VAL A 192 3.40 5.27 -4.32
N ASN A 193 4.40 6.05 -3.90
CA ASN A 193 4.37 7.50 -3.92
C ASN A 193 4.17 8.03 -5.33
N ALA A 194 4.89 7.47 -6.32
CA ALA A 194 4.74 7.87 -7.72
C ALA A 194 3.35 7.59 -8.30
N LEU A 195 2.72 6.46 -7.95
CA LEU A 195 1.37 6.14 -8.42
C LEU A 195 0.33 7.09 -7.81
N PHE A 196 0.40 7.32 -6.51
CA PHE A 196 -0.59 8.11 -5.77
C PHE A 196 -0.34 9.62 -5.81
N GLN A 197 0.78 10.09 -6.36
CA GLN A 197 1.06 11.53 -6.49
C GLN A 197 -0.08 12.29 -7.22
N GLY A 198 -0.70 11.65 -8.22
CA GLY A 198 -1.83 12.21 -8.97
C GLY A 198 -3.21 11.78 -8.47
N GLU A 199 -3.32 11.20 -7.27
CA GLU A 199 -4.58 10.63 -6.76
C GLU A 199 -5.72 11.65 -6.68
N GLY A 200 -5.41 12.91 -6.35
CA GLY A 200 -6.41 13.98 -6.27
C GLY A 200 -7.11 14.31 -7.60
N GLU A 201 -6.53 13.86 -8.72
CA GLU A 201 -7.07 14.08 -10.07
C GLU A 201 -7.88 12.88 -10.58
N TRP A 202 -8.04 11.82 -9.77
CA TRP A 202 -8.77 10.63 -10.20
C TRP A 202 -10.28 10.90 -10.22
N ASP A 203 -10.87 10.77 -11.41
CA ASP A 203 -12.28 11.03 -11.70
C ASP A 203 -13.19 9.79 -11.54
N ALA A 204 -12.58 8.63 -11.32
CA ALA A 204 -13.26 7.33 -11.25
C ALA A 204 -12.61 6.45 -10.17
N PRO A 205 -13.35 5.46 -9.64
CA PRO A 205 -12.75 4.47 -8.75
C PRO A 205 -11.67 3.68 -9.49
N VAL A 206 -10.63 3.27 -8.77
CA VAL A 206 -9.41 2.69 -9.33
C VAL A 206 -9.22 1.25 -8.87
N VAL A 207 -8.88 0.38 -9.82
CA VAL A 207 -8.35 -0.95 -9.52
C VAL A 207 -6.86 -0.98 -9.81
N ILE A 208 -6.04 -1.25 -8.81
CA ILE A 208 -4.60 -1.47 -8.92
C ILE A 208 -4.35 -2.95 -9.19
N THR A 209 -3.81 -3.28 -10.35
CA THR A 209 -3.82 -4.67 -10.87
C THR A 209 -2.64 -5.54 -10.46
N ASP A 210 -1.61 -4.97 -9.84
CA ASP A 210 -0.31 -5.62 -9.63
C ASP A 210 0.26 -5.44 -8.21
N VAL A 211 -0.59 -5.58 -7.19
CA VAL A 211 -0.13 -5.55 -5.80
C VAL A 211 0.76 -6.78 -5.52
N ARG A 212 2.02 -6.53 -5.20
CA ARG A 212 3.07 -7.53 -5.00
C ARG A 212 3.79 -7.40 -3.66
N PHE A 213 3.74 -6.22 -3.03
CA PHE A 213 4.49 -5.95 -1.80
C PHE A 213 3.58 -5.48 -0.64
N PRO A 214 3.94 -5.78 0.63
CA PRO A 214 3.15 -5.36 1.79
C PRO A 214 2.92 -3.85 1.90
N ASN A 215 3.88 -3.03 1.46
CA ASN A 215 3.75 -1.58 1.51
C ASN A 215 2.75 -1.05 0.47
N GLU A 216 2.65 -1.70 -0.69
CA GLU A 216 1.62 -1.42 -1.69
C GLU A 216 0.23 -1.75 -1.18
N ALA A 217 0.07 -2.94 -0.60
CA ALA A 217 -1.18 -3.37 0.01
C ALA A 217 -1.59 -2.43 1.14
N ARG A 218 -0.64 -2.06 2.02
CA ARG A 218 -0.86 -1.09 3.09
C ARG A 218 -1.30 0.28 2.56
N ALA A 219 -0.64 0.80 1.54
CA ALA A 219 -0.99 2.09 0.95
C ALA A 219 -2.42 2.14 0.40
N ILE A 220 -2.92 1.01 -0.11
CA ILE A 220 -4.32 0.84 -0.54
C ILE A 220 -5.25 0.82 0.68
N LYS A 221 -4.91 0.06 1.73
CA LYS A 221 -5.68 -0.01 2.98
C LYS A 221 -5.78 1.35 3.68
N ASP A 222 -4.69 2.10 3.74
CA ASP A 222 -4.63 3.42 4.37
C ASP A 222 -5.53 4.45 3.67
N ARG A 223 -5.91 4.19 2.41
CA ARG A 223 -6.86 4.98 1.60
C ARG A 223 -8.31 4.47 1.70
N GLY A 224 -8.58 3.53 2.61
CA GLY A 224 -9.89 2.90 2.73
C GLY A 224 -10.21 1.92 1.60
N GLY A 225 -9.19 1.48 0.84
CA GLY A 225 -9.34 0.49 -0.21
C GLY A 225 -9.39 -0.95 0.30
N LEU A 226 -9.76 -1.85 -0.61
CA LEU A 226 -9.74 -3.30 -0.39
C LEU A 226 -8.52 -3.91 -1.07
N VAL A 227 -7.88 -4.89 -0.43
CA VAL A 227 -6.83 -5.70 -1.05
C VAL A 227 -7.35 -7.12 -1.22
N VAL A 228 -7.43 -7.56 -2.47
CA VAL A 228 -8.08 -8.80 -2.90
C VAL A 228 -7.04 -9.74 -3.48
N GLU A 229 -7.00 -10.97 -2.98
CA GLU A 229 -6.21 -12.04 -3.59
C GLU A 229 -7.05 -12.78 -4.64
N VAL A 230 -6.56 -12.88 -5.86
CA VAL A 230 -7.10 -13.80 -6.87
C VAL A 230 -6.27 -15.06 -6.87
N ARG A 231 -6.90 -16.19 -6.55
CA ARG A 231 -6.24 -17.47 -6.37
C ARG A 231 -6.84 -18.53 -7.27
N ARG A 232 -6.01 -19.18 -8.10
CA ARG A 232 -6.41 -20.34 -8.91
C ARG A 232 -5.87 -21.62 -8.26
N PRO A 233 -6.73 -22.53 -7.77
CA PRO A 233 -6.28 -23.77 -7.17
C PRO A 233 -5.48 -24.65 -8.14
N LYS A 234 -4.47 -25.36 -7.62
CA LYS A 234 -3.56 -26.25 -8.39
C LYS A 234 -2.75 -25.57 -9.49
N GLN A 235 -2.58 -24.26 -9.40
CA GLN A 235 -1.73 -23.54 -10.33
C GLN A 235 -0.27 -23.95 -10.15
N ILE A 236 0.35 -24.43 -11.23
CA ILE A 236 1.80 -24.63 -11.27
C ILE A 236 2.43 -23.24 -11.34
N LEU A 237 3.24 -22.89 -10.35
CA LEU A 237 4.01 -21.66 -10.36
C LEU A 237 5.00 -21.74 -11.52
N ILE A 238 4.95 -20.78 -12.45
CA ILE A 238 5.84 -20.75 -13.61
C ILE A 238 7.27 -20.45 -13.11
N ASN A 239 8.26 -21.23 -13.56
CA ASN A 239 9.67 -21.06 -13.19
C ASN A 239 10.19 -19.64 -13.51
N GLY A 240 10.96 -19.08 -12.57
CA GLY A 240 11.27 -17.64 -12.45
C GLY A 240 10.90 -17.05 -11.07
N ALA A 241 10.50 -17.92 -10.13
CA ALA A 241 9.90 -17.65 -8.83
C ALA A 241 10.87 -17.20 -7.70
N ASP A 242 12.09 -16.76 -8.03
CA ASP A 242 13.09 -16.32 -7.04
C ASP A 242 13.09 -14.80 -6.79
N HIS A 243 12.30 -14.02 -7.54
CA HIS A 243 12.22 -12.58 -7.29
C HIS A 243 11.35 -12.30 -6.05
N ILE A 244 11.86 -11.49 -5.11
CA ILE A 244 11.22 -11.13 -3.82
C ILE A 244 9.73 -10.77 -3.98
N SER A 245 9.36 -10.16 -5.10
CA SER A 245 8.00 -9.74 -5.44
C SER A 245 6.96 -10.85 -5.58
N GLU A 246 7.35 -12.12 -5.75
CA GLU A 246 6.39 -13.23 -5.93
C GLU A 246 5.92 -13.83 -4.59
N ASN A 247 6.72 -13.69 -3.52
CA ASN A 247 6.40 -14.26 -2.20
C ASN A 247 6.14 -13.21 -1.11
N ALA A 248 6.31 -11.92 -1.39
CA ALA A 248 6.27 -10.88 -0.37
C ALA A 248 4.90 -10.69 0.31
N LEU A 249 3.81 -11.22 -0.26
CA LEU A 249 2.46 -11.17 0.30
C LEU A 249 1.96 -12.51 0.86
N LYS A 250 2.84 -13.52 1.01
CA LYS A 250 2.43 -14.86 1.46
C LYS A 250 1.65 -14.86 2.79
N ASP A 251 2.06 -14.01 3.71
CA ASP A 251 1.47 -13.89 5.05
C ASP A 251 0.58 -12.64 5.20
N TRP A 252 0.18 -12.03 4.09
CA TRP A 252 -0.70 -10.86 4.12
C TRP A 252 -2.15 -11.28 4.39
N ASP A 253 -2.83 -10.52 5.27
CA ASP A 253 -4.25 -10.70 5.58
C ASP A 253 -5.11 -9.95 4.55
N PHE A 254 -5.57 -10.69 3.53
CA PHE A 254 -6.39 -10.14 2.45
C PHE A 254 -7.84 -9.93 2.90
N ASP A 255 -8.46 -8.84 2.44
CA ASP A 255 -9.86 -8.55 2.75
C ASP A 255 -10.81 -9.57 2.11
N VAL A 256 -10.47 -9.99 0.89
CA VAL A 256 -11.26 -10.94 0.09
C VAL A 256 -10.32 -11.87 -0.67
N ILE A 257 -10.69 -13.14 -0.74
CA ILE A 257 -10.04 -14.13 -1.60
C ILE A 257 -11.04 -14.54 -2.69
N VAL A 258 -10.71 -14.25 -3.95
CA VAL A 258 -11.48 -14.66 -5.12
C VAL A 258 -10.88 -15.97 -5.66
N LEU A 259 -11.66 -17.05 -5.60
CA LEU A 259 -11.24 -18.35 -6.13
C LEU A 259 -11.58 -18.47 -7.61
N ASN A 260 -10.56 -18.58 -8.45
CA ASN A 260 -10.69 -18.84 -9.87
C ASN A 260 -10.73 -20.34 -10.14
N THR A 261 -11.91 -20.95 -9.98
CA THR A 261 -12.15 -22.40 -10.19
C THR A 261 -13.14 -22.73 -11.31
N GLY A 262 -13.86 -21.72 -11.80
CA GLY A 262 -14.96 -21.87 -12.77
C GLY A 262 -14.64 -21.29 -14.13
N THR A 263 -15.67 -20.80 -14.84
CA THR A 263 -15.50 -20.13 -16.13
C THR A 263 -15.09 -18.67 -15.97
N ILE A 264 -14.78 -17.99 -17.08
CA ILE A 264 -14.51 -16.54 -17.08
C ILE A 264 -15.74 -15.77 -16.58
N GLU A 265 -16.95 -16.20 -16.94
CA GLU A 265 -18.19 -15.60 -16.48
C GLU A 265 -18.37 -15.71 -14.96
N ASP A 266 -17.98 -16.84 -14.36
CA ASP A 266 -18.02 -17.01 -12.91
C ASP A 266 -17.01 -16.10 -12.19
N LEU A 267 -15.82 -15.94 -12.78
CA LEU A 267 -14.81 -15.01 -12.28
C LEU A 267 -15.28 -13.55 -12.39
N HIS A 268 -15.94 -13.19 -13.49
CA HIS A 268 -16.52 -11.86 -13.69
C HIS A 268 -17.62 -11.57 -12.67
N LYS A 269 -18.52 -12.53 -12.42
CA LYS A 269 -19.55 -12.39 -11.36
C LYS A 269 -18.90 -12.15 -9.99
N SER A 270 -17.87 -12.94 -9.66
CA SER A 270 -17.11 -12.78 -8.41
C SER A 270 -16.45 -11.41 -8.32
N ALA A 271 -15.88 -10.90 -9.41
CA ALA A 271 -15.32 -9.56 -9.47
C ALA A 271 -16.37 -8.48 -9.24
N THR A 272 -17.58 -8.62 -9.80
CA THR A 272 -18.66 -7.64 -9.58
C THR A 272 -19.19 -7.62 -8.16
N CYS A 273 -19.09 -8.72 -7.41
CA CYS A 273 -19.44 -8.76 -5.98
C CYS A 273 -18.46 -7.98 -5.10
N LEU A 274 -17.29 -7.58 -5.61
CA LEU A 274 -16.37 -6.67 -4.92
C LEU A 274 -16.89 -5.23 -4.91
N LEU A 275 -17.85 -4.91 -5.78
CA LEU A 275 -18.41 -3.59 -5.90
C LEU A 275 -19.46 -3.35 -4.81
N PRO A 276 -19.55 -2.13 -4.28
CA PRO A 276 -20.61 -1.77 -3.36
C PRO A 276 -21.97 -1.89 -4.05
N ILE A 277 -22.99 -2.29 -3.29
CA ILE A 277 -24.38 -2.34 -3.75
C ILE A 277 -24.83 -0.88 -3.89
N ARG A 278 -25.01 -0.41 -5.13
CA ARG A 278 -25.66 0.88 -5.39
C ARG A 278 -27.12 0.76 -4.96
N MET A 279 -27.50 1.44 -3.87
CA MET A 279 -28.91 1.68 -3.50
C MET A 279 -29.52 2.76 -4.39
#